data_AF-A0A2D7ARV4-F1
#
_entry.id   AF-A0A2D7ARV4-F1
#
_cell.length_a   1.000
_cell.length_b   1.000
_cell.length_c   1.000
_cell.angle_alpha   90.00
_cell.angle_beta   90.00
_cell.angle_gamma   90.00
#
_symmetry.space_group_name_H-M   'P 1'
#
loop_
_entity.id
_entity.type
_entity.pdbx_description
1 polymer ?
#
loop_
_entity_poly.entity_id
_entity_poly.type
_entity_poly.pdbx_seq_one_letter_code
_entity_poly.pdbx_strand_id
1 'polypeptide(L)'
;METDSVGNSEIMVKFSDEWIDPGKHRLKLGSDSILSWVVHKQNDDFSLLSTWDSSLNEKTLNKQLSIINQAISLNNAVNESNDEFEDARSREKQESSLLEREWLPEEEIEIQGPLSRIFSPE
;
A
#
# COMPACT_ATOMS: atom_id res chain seq x y z
N MET A 1 -10.59 4.79 22.00
CA MET A 1 -9.41 5.59 21.63
C MET A 1 -9.31 5.48 20.14
N GLU A 2 -9.59 6.56 19.41
CA GLU A 2 -9.13 6.67 18.02
C GLU A 2 -7.61 6.61 18.10
N THR A 3 -7.03 5.50 17.64
CA THR A 3 -5.60 5.43 17.42
C THR A 3 -5.39 6.25 16.16
N ASP A 4 -5.00 7.53 16.31
CA ASP A 4 -4.42 8.30 15.22
C ASP A 4 -3.48 7.37 14.46
N SER A 5 -3.73 7.16 13.16
CA SER A 5 -2.93 6.23 12.37
C SER A 5 -1.48 6.59 12.61
N VAL A 6 -0.67 5.64 13.07
CA VAL A 6 0.78 5.85 13.22
C VAL A 6 1.25 6.44 11.89
N GLY A 7 1.68 7.70 11.91
CA GLY A 7 2.02 8.42 10.69
C GLY A 7 3.12 7.67 9.92
N ASN A 8 3.31 8.04 8.65
CA ASN A 8 4.35 7.44 7.81
C ASN A 8 5.70 7.43 8.54
N SER A 9 6.32 6.26 8.59
CA SER A 9 7.65 6.06 9.12
C SER A 9 8.68 6.20 7.98
N GLU A 10 9.86 6.71 8.30
CA GLU A 10 11.00 6.85 7.38
C GLU A 10 12.25 6.23 8.00
N ILE A 11 13.08 5.60 7.16
CA ILE A 11 14.38 5.05 7.56
C ILE A 11 15.46 5.63 6.68
N MET A 12 16.53 6.07 7.33
CA MET A 12 17.77 6.49 6.68
C MET A 12 18.92 5.70 7.27
N VAL A 13 19.88 5.31 6.42
CA VAL A 13 21.08 4.57 6.83
C VAL A 13 22.31 5.27 6.27
N LYS A 14 23.35 5.40 7.08
CA LYS A 14 24.63 6.01 6.69
C LYS A 14 25.74 4.97 6.74
N PHE A 15 26.16 4.51 5.56
CA PHE A 15 27.27 3.55 5.40
C PHE A 15 28.63 4.23 5.20
N SER A 16 28.63 5.48 4.71
CA SER A 16 29.81 6.31 4.48
C SER A 16 29.52 7.76 4.93
N ASP A 17 29.49 8.73 4.01
CA ASP A 17 29.35 10.15 4.32
C ASP A 17 27.91 10.67 4.23
N GLU A 18 27.05 10.00 3.45
CA GLU A 18 25.68 10.43 3.19
C GLU A 18 24.65 9.48 3.80
N TRP A 19 23.51 10.06 4.22
CA TRP A 19 22.33 9.31 4.62
C TRP A 19 21.57 8.87 3.37
N ILE A 20 21.23 7.59 3.30
CA ILE A 20 20.59 6.99 2.13
C ILE A 20 19.31 6.28 2.58
N ASP A 21 18.24 6.42 1.78
CA ASP A 21 17.03 5.62 1.92
C ASP A 21 17.29 4.19 1.39
N PRO A 22 17.24 3.15 2.26
CA PRO A 22 17.42 1.77 1.81
C PRO A 22 16.25 1.28 0.95
N GLY A 23 15.07 1.91 1.05
CA GLY A 23 13.81 1.47 0.47
C GLY A 23 13.21 0.28 1.21
N LYS A 24 12.29 -0.43 0.55
CA LYS A 24 11.52 -1.54 1.13
C LYS A 24 12.22 -2.90 1.16
N HIS A 25 13.34 -3.06 0.44
CA HIS A 25 13.99 -4.35 0.30
C HIS A 25 15.02 -4.58 1.40
N ARG A 26 15.18 -5.83 1.84
CA ARG A 26 16.27 -6.22 2.74
C ARG A 26 17.61 -6.01 2.07
N LEU A 27 18.63 -5.78 2.89
CA LEU A 27 20.00 -5.54 2.46
C LEU A 27 20.88 -6.76 2.75
N LYS A 28 21.90 -6.96 1.91
CA LYS A 28 22.90 -8.03 2.03
C LYS A 28 24.32 -7.46 1.90
N LEU A 29 25.20 -7.93 2.78
CA LEU A 29 26.64 -7.62 2.71
C LEU A 29 27.32 -8.51 1.67
N GLY A 30 28.22 -7.92 0.89
CA GLY A 30 29.19 -8.62 0.05
C GLY A 30 30.58 -8.04 0.28
N SER A 31 31.61 -8.82 -0.05
CA SER A 31 32.99 -8.37 -0.11
C SER A 31 33.39 -8.19 -1.57
N ASP A 32 34.03 -7.06 -1.90
CA ASP A 32 34.75 -6.92 -3.16
C ASP A 32 36.22 -7.33 -2.98
N SER A 33 36.80 -7.83 -4.05
CA SER A 33 38.17 -8.35 -4.20
C SER A 33 39.29 -7.40 -3.75
N ILE A 34 39.00 -6.11 -3.55
CA ILE A 34 40.01 -5.08 -3.34
C ILE A 34 40.10 -4.52 -1.92
N LEU A 35 39.03 -4.51 -1.08
CA LEU A 35 39.04 -4.27 0.39
C LEU A 35 37.72 -3.66 0.93
N SER A 36 36.82 -3.19 0.08
CA SER A 36 35.60 -2.51 0.52
C SER A 36 34.41 -3.48 0.65
N TRP A 37 33.65 -3.33 1.72
CA TRP A 37 32.37 -3.99 1.86
C TRP A 37 31.35 -3.30 0.94
N VAL A 38 30.48 -4.09 0.33
CA VAL A 38 29.42 -3.62 -0.55
C VAL A 38 28.07 -4.05 0.02
N VAL A 39 27.10 -3.16 -0.04
CA VAL A 39 25.73 -3.40 0.42
C VAL A 39 24.82 -3.46 -0.78
N HIS A 40 24.15 -4.59 -0.96
CA HIS A 40 23.19 -4.82 -2.05
C HIS A 40 21.77 -4.86 -1.51
N LYS A 41 20.82 -4.38 -2.30
CA LYS A 41 19.39 -4.64 -2.06
C LYS A 41 19.07 -6.07 -2.50
N GLN A 42 18.28 -6.79 -1.74
CA GLN A 42 17.72 -8.09 -2.12
C GLN A 42 16.44 -7.88 -2.95
N ASN A 43 16.60 -7.22 -4.10
CA ASN A 43 15.61 -7.19 -5.18
C ASN A 43 16.03 -8.17 -6.28
N ASP A 44 15.22 -8.26 -7.34
CA ASP A 44 15.42 -9.23 -8.43
C ASP A 44 16.81 -9.12 -9.07
N ASP A 45 17.35 -7.91 -9.16
CA ASP A 45 18.65 -7.62 -9.78
C ASP A 45 19.84 -7.63 -8.79
N PHE A 46 19.60 -7.87 -7.49
CA PHE A 46 20.61 -7.69 -6.43
C PHE A 46 21.39 -6.36 -6.52
N SER A 47 20.66 -5.28 -6.81
CA SER A 47 21.25 -3.98 -7.12
C SER A 47 22.15 -3.44 -5.99
N LEU A 48 23.25 -2.79 -6.37
CA LEU A 48 24.14 -2.11 -5.42
C LEU A 48 23.43 -0.91 -4.77
N LEU A 49 23.41 -0.85 -3.45
CA LEU A 49 22.93 0.30 -2.69
C LEU A 49 24.07 1.28 -2.39
N SER A 50 25.16 0.78 -1.80
CA SER A 50 26.31 1.59 -1.39
C SER A 50 27.53 0.73 -1.11
N THR A 51 28.71 1.33 -1.13
CA THR A 51 29.88 0.80 -0.41
C THR A 51 29.75 1.10 1.08
N TRP A 52 30.43 0.30 1.90
CA TRP A 52 30.53 0.50 3.35
C TRP A 52 32.00 0.55 3.73
N ASP A 53 32.50 1.78 3.89
CA ASP A 53 33.87 2.02 4.32
C ASP A 53 33.96 1.85 5.84
N SER A 54 34.40 0.67 6.27
CA SER A 54 34.46 0.32 7.68
C SER A 54 35.63 -0.61 7.96
N SER A 55 36.37 -0.32 9.02
CA SER A 55 37.44 -1.18 9.55
C SER A 55 36.91 -2.32 10.43
N LEU A 56 35.59 -2.45 10.57
CA LEU A 56 34.97 -3.51 11.38
C LEU A 56 35.04 -4.87 10.67
N ASN A 57 35.04 -5.93 11.47
CA ASN A 57 34.99 -7.29 10.93
C ASN A 57 33.60 -7.65 10.39
N GLU A 58 33.57 -8.63 9.49
CA GLU A 58 32.36 -9.12 8.84
C GLU A 58 31.24 -9.49 9.83
N LYS A 59 31.58 -10.13 10.95
CA LYS A 59 30.60 -10.53 11.97
C LYS A 59 29.89 -9.33 12.59
N THR A 60 30.61 -8.22 12.79
CA THR A 60 30.05 -7.00 13.37
C THR A 60 29.20 -6.27 12.33
N LEU A 61 29.66 -6.20 11.09
CA LEU A 61 28.90 -5.61 9.98
C LEU A 61 27.59 -6.36 9.71
N ASN A 62 27.61 -7.68 9.71
CA ASN A 62 26.39 -8.49 9.56
C ASN A 62 25.40 -8.28 10.72
N LYS A 63 25.88 -8.07 11.95
CA LYS A 63 25.00 -7.71 13.08
C LYS A 63 24.35 -6.34 12.88
N GLN A 64 25.12 -5.34 12.45
CA GLN A 64 24.58 -4.01 12.14
C GLN A 64 23.57 -4.08 10.99
N LEU A 65 23.88 -4.84 9.94
CA LEU A 65 22.97 -5.08 8.82
C LEU A 65 21.67 -5.78 9.26
N SER A 66 21.76 -6.71 10.21
CA SER A 66 20.58 -7.35 10.81
C SER A 66 19.65 -6.34 11.49
N ILE A 67 20.22 -5.36 12.22
CA ILE A 67 19.45 -4.29 12.86
C ILE A 67 18.78 -3.41 11.80
N ILE A 68 19.52 -3.04 10.75
CA ILE A 68 18.98 -2.27 9.62
C ILE A 68 17.81 -3.02 8.95
N ASN A 69 17.96 -4.31 8.69
CA ASN A 69 16.90 -5.13 8.11
C ASN A 69 15.67 -5.27 9.01
N GLN A 70 15.85 -5.32 10.33
CA GLN A 70 14.74 -5.28 11.28
C GLN A 70 14.01 -3.94 11.23
N ALA A 71 14.76 -2.83 11.17
CA ALA A 71 14.18 -1.51 11.02
C ALA A 71 13.37 -1.40 9.72
N ILE A 72 13.95 -1.81 8.57
CA ILE A 72 13.24 -1.84 7.27
C ILE A 72 11.95 -2.66 7.37
N SER A 73 12.00 -3.83 8.00
CA SER A 73 10.81 -4.67 8.17
C SER A 73 9.73 -3.98 9.01
N LEU A 74 10.11 -3.25 10.06
CA LEU A 74 9.18 -2.48 10.88
C LEU A 74 8.60 -1.29 10.12
N ASN A 75 9.43 -0.56 9.37
CA ASN A 75 8.99 0.56 8.54
C ASN A 75 7.99 0.14 7.48
N ASN A 76 8.27 -0.98 6.80
CA ASN A 76 7.31 -1.57 5.87
C ASN A 76 6.04 -1.99 6.60
N ALA A 77 6.14 -2.63 7.77
CA ALA A 77 4.95 -3.02 8.52
C ALA A 77 4.09 -1.81 8.96
N VAL A 78 4.70 -0.67 9.27
CA VAL A 78 3.98 0.58 9.61
C VAL A 78 3.39 1.26 8.38
N ASN A 79 4.13 1.31 7.28
CA ASN A 79 3.69 2.00 6.06
C ASN A 79 2.77 1.14 5.19
N GLU A 80 2.86 -0.18 5.30
CA GLU A 80 2.00 -1.18 4.64
C GLU A 80 0.94 -1.74 5.60
N SER A 81 0.90 -1.34 6.88
CA SER A 81 -0.24 -1.67 7.74
C SER A 81 -1.46 -1.00 7.13
N ASN A 82 -2.20 -1.83 6.41
CA ASN A 82 -3.40 -1.48 5.70
C ASN A 82 -4.28 -0.67 6.64
N ASP A 83 -4.56 0.57 6.28
CA ASP A 83 -5.62 1.32 6.91
C ASP A 83 -6.90 0.49 6.69
N GLU A 84 -7.41 -0.14 7.75
CA GLU A 84 -8.57 -1.04 7.67
C GLU A 84 -9.80 -0.35 7.05
N PHE A 85 -9.78 0.98 6.98
CA PHE A 85 -10.81 1.81 6.40
C PHE A 85 -10.42 2.43 5.04
N GLU A 86 -9.24 2.18 4.47
CA GLU A 86 -8.90 2.67 3.11
C GLU A 86 -9.86 2.05 2.07
N ASP A 87 -10.17 0.77 2.17
CA ASP A 87 -11.18 0.12 1.33
C ASP A 87 -12.59 0.72 1.55
N ALA A 88 -12.92 1.14 2.77
CA ALA A 88 -14.20 1.78 3.07
C ALA A 88 -14.26 3.23 2.53
N ARG A 89 -13.17 3.99 2.70
CA ARG A 89 -13.03 5.37 2.21
C ARG A 89 -12.96 5.44 0.69
N SER A 90 -12.28 4.50 0.03
CA SER A 90 -12.29 4.41 -1.44
C SER A 90 -13.69 4.12 -1.98
N ARG A 91 -14.48 3.30 -1.28
CA ARG A 91 -15.91 3.08 -1.59
C ARG A 91 -16.78 4.31 -1.35
N GLU A 92 -16.54 5.08 -0.28
CA GLU A 92 -17.26 6.35 -0.05
C GLU A 92 -16.88 7.43 -1.06
N LYS A 93 -15.61 7.46 -1.48
CA LYS A 93 -15.09 8.44 -2.45
C LYS A 93 -15.49 8.13 -3.88
N GLN A 94 -15.79 6.87 -4.19
CA GLN A 94 -16.55 6.53 -5.37
C GLN A 94 -17.95 7.12 -5.18
N GLU A 95 -18.20 8.27 -5.81
CA GLU A 95 -19.53 8.88 -5.90
C GLU A 95 -20.51 7.82 -6.44
N SER A 96 -21.21 7.16 -5.54
CA SER A 96 -22.47 6.52 -5.89
C SER A 96 -23.41 7.66 -6.23
N SER A 97 -23.53 8.01 -7.52
CA SER A 97 -24.63 8.85 -7.96
C SER A 97 -25.91 8.20 -7.44
N LEU A 98 -26.74 8.94 -6.69
CA LEU A 98 -28.07 8.47 -6.36
C LEU A 98 -28.72 8.02 -7.68
N LEU A 99 -29.26 6.80 -7.72
CA LEU A 99 -30.03 6.37 -8.89
C LEU A 99 -31.15 7.39 -9.07
N GLU A 100 -31.14 8.13 -10.18
CA GLU A 100 -32.24 9.02 -10.50
C GLU A 100 -33.48 8.15 -10.65
N ARG A 101 -34.38 8.27 -9.67
CA ARG A 101 -35.60 7.46 -9.62
C ARG A 101 -36.57 8.09 -10.61
N GLU A 102 -36.50 7.65 -11.86
CA GLU A 102 -37.53 7.95 -12.84
C GLU A 102 -38.80 7.20 -12.44
N TRP A 103 -39.81 7.95 -12.00
CA TRP A 103 -41.15 7.41 -11.88
C TRP A 103 -41.67 7.11 -13.29
N LEU A 104 -42.34 5.97 -13.45
CA LEU A 104 -43.12 5.73 -14.65
C LEU A 104 -44.03 6.94 -14.89
N PRO A 105 -44.10 7.47 -16.12
CA PRO A 105 -45.05 8.53 -16.43
C PRO A 105 -46.44 8.06 -16.02
N GLU A 106 -47.25 8.99 -15.50
CA GLU A 106 -48.66 8.79 -15.22
C GLU A 106 -49.42 8.62 -16.55
N GLU A 107 -49.18 7.53 -17.26
CA GLU A 107 -50.12 7.07 -18.26
C GLU A 107 -51.32 6.51 -17.48
N GLU A 108 -52.50 7.07 -17.74
CA GLU A 108 -53.77 6.50 -17.29
C GLU A 108 -53.88 5.09 -17.90
N ILE A 109 -53.40 4.08 -17.17
CA ILE A 109 -53.63 2.70 -17.53
C ILE A 109 -55.15 2.52 -17.42
N GLU A 110 -55.83 2.35 -18.55
CA GLU A 110 -57.24 1.97 -18.56
C GLU A 110 -57.38 0.59 -17.91
N ILE A 111 -57.66 0.57 -16.61
CA ILE A 111 -57.94 -0.67 -15.89
C ILE A 111 -59.31 -1.16 -16.35
N GLN A 112 -59.32 -2.00 -17.39
CA GLN A 112 -60.51 -2.79 -17.74
C GLN A 112 -60.75 -3.82 -16.64
N GLY A 113 -61.52 -3.40 -15.63
CA GLY A 113 -62.07 -4.32 -14.64
C GLY A 113 -62.97 -5.38 -15.30
N PRO A 114 -63.19 -6.54 -14.69
CA PRO A 114 -63.91 -7.68 -15.29
C PRO A 114 -65.35 -7.36 -15.76
N LEU A 115 -65.93 -6.22 -15.35
CA LEU A 115 -67.25 -5.76 -15.76
C LEU A 115 -67.24 -4.87 -17.03
N SER A 116 -66.07 -4.40 -17.49
CA SER A 116 -65.96 -3.52 -18.68
C SER A 116 -66.49 -4.20 -19.96
N ARG A 117 -66.37 -5.52 -20.04
CA ARG A 117 -66.87 -6.35 -21.16
C ARG A 117 -68.39 -6.46 -21.22
N ILE A 118 -69.11 -6.12 -20.15
CA ILE A 118 -70.58 -6.23 -20.08
C ILE A 118 -71.26 -4.98 -20.68
N PHE A 119 -70.58 -3.84 -20.68
CA PHE A 119 -71.15 -2.54 -21.10
C PHE A 119 -70.65 -2.04 -22.46
N SER A 120 -69.91 -2.86 -23.22
CA SER A 120 -69.52 -2.51 -24.60
C SER A 120 -70.54 -3.12 -25.57
N PRO A 121 -71.49 -2.33 -26.13
CA PRO A 121 -72.33 -2.79 -27.22
C PRO A 121 -71.49 -2.93 -28.51
N GLU A 122 -71.78 -3.95 -29.33
CA GLU A 122 -71.22 -4.09 -30.69
C GLU A 122 -71.42 -2.84 -31.56
#